data_AF-A0A378MVJ2-F1
#
_entry.id   AF-A0A378MVJ2-F1
#
_cell.length_a   1.000
_cell.length_b   1.000
_cell.length_c   1.000
_cell.angle_alpha   90.00
_cell.angle_beta   90.00
_cell.angle_gamma   90.00
#
_symmetry.space_group_name_H-M   'P 1'
#
loop_
_entity.id
_entity.type
_entity.pdbx_description
1 polymer ?
#
loop_
_entity_poly.entity_id
_entity_poly.type
_entity_poly.pdbx_seq_one_letter_code
_entity_poly.pdbx_strand_id
1 'polypeptide(L)'
;MEKAVVALCAAGCVLHYAQETQRTTLPHINAIHLAQHSDTILLDAATRRNLELTQNLAGGTENTLAAVLDKCVTPMGSRLLKRWIHQPIRDCGKLQARQKAITALIQYERMSDLQPLLQQVGDMERILAEWRCVRLALVTSPDYALHWLSYRKLQKIHKSDR
;
A
#
# COMPACT_ATOMS: atom_id res chain seq x y z
N MET A 1 -5.43 25.19 -9.87
CA MET A 1 -4.77 24.16 -10.70
C MET A 1 -3.45 24.62 -11.33
N GLU A 2 -3.02 25.86 -11.09
CA GLU A 2 -1.83 26.47 -11.70
C GLU A 2 -0.50 26.14 -10.98
N LYS A 3 -0.54 25.57 -9.77
CA LYS A 3 0.61 25.55 -8.84
C LYS A 3 1.57 24.36 -8.95
N ALA A 4 1.44 23.47 -9.94
CA ALA A 4 2.24 22.24 -9.95
C ALA A 4 2.62 21.72 -11.35
N VAL A 5 2.81 22.60 -12.34
CA VAL A 5 3.20 22.18 -13.70
C VAL A 5 4.50 21.37 -13.69
N VAL A 6 5.51 21.80 -12.92
CA VAL A 6 6.78 21.06 -12.75
C VAL A 6 6.57 19.68 -12.13
N ALA A 7 5.71 19.58 -11.11
CA ALA A 7 5.41 18.29 -10.49
C ALA A 7 4.65 17.36 -11.44
N LEU A 8 3.78 17.90 -12.29
CA LEU A 8 3.08 17.15 -13.32
C LEU A 8 4.05 16.64 -14.40
N CYS A 9 4.99 17.46 -14.84
CA CYS A 9 6.04 17.05 -15.78
C CYS A 9 6.91 15.93 -15.20
N ALA A 10 7.33 16.06 -13.93
CA ALA A 10 8.08 15.01 -13.24
C ALA A 10 7.27 13.71 -13.11
N ALA A 11 5.99 13.81 -12.72
CA ALA A 11 5.10 12.66 -12.64
C ALA A 11 4.89 11.99 -14.00
N GLY A 12 4.77 12.78 -15.07
CA GLY A 12 4.69 12.28 -16.44
C GLY A 12 5.95 11.52 -16.86
N CYS A 13 7.14 12.07 -16.57
CA CYS A 13 8.41 11.41 -16.86
C CYS A 13 8.54 10.07 -16.13
N VAL A 14 8.23 10.03 -14.83
CA VAL A 14 8.28 8.79 -14.02
C VAL A 14 7.27 7.76 -14.53
N LEU A 15 6.04 8.19 -14.86
CA LEU A 15 5.01 7.29 -15.40
C LEU A 15 5.41 6.72 -16.75
N HIS A 16 5.97 7.55 -17.63
CA HIS A 16 6.46 7.13 -18.94
C HIS A 16 7.59 6.10 -18.80
N TYR A 17 8.57 6.36 -17.93
CA TYR A 17 9.65 5.43 -17.65
C TYR A 17 9.15 4.09 -17.08
N ALA A 18 8.16 4.13 -16.17
CA ALA A 18 7.53 2.92 -15.64
C ALA A 18 6.81 2.10 -16.73
N GLN A 19 6.14 2.77 -17.68
CA GLN A 19 5.50 2.10 -18.82
C GLN A 19 6.53 1.47 -19.78
N GLU A 20 7.64 2.15 -20.06
CA GLU A 20 8.71 1.63 -20.92
C GLU A 20 9.42 0.41 -20.31
N THR A 21 9.67 0.44 -19.00
CA THR A 21 10.36 -0.64 -18.29
C THR A 21 9.48 -1.87 -18.10
N GLN A 22 8.20 -1.69 -17.75
CA GLN A 22 7.28 -2.83 -17.54
C GLN A 22 6.58 -3.30 -18.82
N ARG A 23 6.62 -2.52 -19.92
CA ARG A 23 6.04 -2.81 -21.25
C ARG A 23 4.60 -3.35 -21.21
N THR A 24 3.87 -3.02 -20.15
CA THR A 24 2.52 -3.48 -19.86
C THR A 24 1.71 -2.30 -19.35
N THR A 25 0.39 -2.33 -19.58
CA THR A 25 -0.51 -1.35 -18.97
C THR A 25 -0.41 -1.45 -17.45
N LEU A 26 -0.38 -0.31 -16.75
CA LEU A 26 -0.25 -0.23 -15.29
C LEU A 26 -1.61 0.08 -14.63
N PRO A 27 -2.58 -0.85 -14.60
CA PRO A 27 -3.92 -0.62 -14.04
C PRO A 27 -3.92 -0.50 -12.50
N HIS A 28 -2.75 -0.54 -11.86
CA HIS A 28 -2.58 -0.41 -10.42
C HIS A 28 -2.35 1.03 -9.96
N ILE A 29 -1.93 1.92 -10.88
CA ILE A 29 -1.77 3.34 -10.61
C ILE A 29 -3.13 4.01 -10.86
N ASN A 30 -3.96 4.10 -9.81
CA ASN A 30 -5.33 4.60 -9.94
C ASN A 30 -5.46 6.11 -9.69
N ALA A 31 -4.50 6.71 -8.99
CA ALA A 31 -4.56 8.13 -8.62
C ALA A 31 -3.15 8.69 -8.38
N ILE A 32 -2.96 9.95 -8.75
CA ILE A 32 -1.79 10.75 -8.40
C ILE A 32 -2.27 11.83 -7.44
N HIS A 33 -1.70 11.86 -6.24
CA HIS A 33 -2.01 12.85 -5.22
C HIS A 33 -0.83 13.80 -5.05
N LEU A 34 -1.09 15.10 -5.06
CA LEU A 34 -0.10 16.10 -4.71
C LEU A 34 0.11 16.08 -3.19
N ALA A 35 1.29 15.68 -2.73
CA ALA A 35 1.63 15.75 -1.32
C ALA A 35 1.88 17.22 -0.95
N GLN A 36 1.05 17.80 -0.08
CA GLN A 36 1.22 19.17 0.40
C GLN A 36 2.06 19.21 1.68
N HIS A 37 2.94 20.19 1.82
CA HIS A 37 3.74 20.41 3.03
C HIS A 37 2.89 20.70 4.29
N SER A 38 1.61 21.05 4.11
CA SER A 38 0.65 21.24 5.20
C SER A 38 0.15 19.94 5.83
N ASP A 39 0.27 18.80 5.13
CA ASP A 39 -0.38 17.55 5.54
C ASP A 39 0.48 16.74 6.50
N THR A 40 1.79 16.91 6.41
CA THR A 40 2.78 16.19 7.20
C THR A 40 3.79 17.13 7.85
N ILE A 41 4.38 16.69 8.95
CA ILE A 41 5.50 17.40 9.57
C ILE A 41 6.74 17.15 8.71
N LEU A 42 7.34 18.23 8.21
CA LEU A 42 8.58 18.14 7.44
C LEU A 42 9.74 17.92 8.40
N LEU A 43 10.33 16.72 8.35
CA LEU A 43 11.58 16.41 9.03
C LEU A 43 12.74 16.57 8.04
N ASP A 44 13.72 17.39 8.40
CA ASP A 44 14.96 17.53 7.63
C ASP A 44 15.79 16.23 7.68
N ALA A 45 16.64 16.02 6.68
CA ALA A 45 17.46 14.83 6.55
C ALA A 45 18.37 14.62 7.77
N ALA A 46 18.97 15.70 8.28
CA ALA A 46 19.78 15.66 9.49
C ALA A 46 18.95 15.22 10.71
N THR A 47 17.73 15.76 10.88
CA THR A 47 16.83 15.37 11.96
C THR A 47 16.43 13.90 11.86
N ARG A 48 16.11 13.38 10.67
CA ARG A 48 15.76 11.97 10.48
C ARG A 48 16.89 11.02 10.84
N ARG A 49 18.13 11.42 10.50
CA ARG A 49 19.33 10.65 10.83
C ARG A 49 19.65 10.70 12.32
N ASN A 50 19.58 11.87 12.94
CA ASN A 50 19.88 12.05 14.36
C ASN A 50 18.85 11.39 15.27
N LEU A 51 17.58 11.28 14.83
CA LEU A 51 16.53 10.57 15.55
C LEU A 51 16.53 9.05 15.30
N GLU A 52 17.47 8.55 14.48
CA GLU A 52 17.64 7.12 14.15
C GLU A 52 16.30 6.42 13.84
N LEU A 53 15.47 7.06 13.01
CA LEU A 53 14.07 6.65 12.81
C LEU A 53 13.97 5.22 12.24
N THR A 54 14.75 4.93 11.22
CA THR A 54 14.81 3.61 10.56
C THR A 54 16.22 3.09 10.34
N GLN A 55 17.22 3.97 10.48
CA GLN A 55 18.62 3.65 10.28
C GLN A 55 19.42 4.35 11.37
N ASN A 56 20.38 3.64 11.96
CA ASN A 56 21.27 4.19 12.96
C ASN A 56 22.39 5.03 12.31
N LEU A 57 23.17 5.75 13.13
CA LEU A 57 24.27 6.58 12.64
C LEU A 57 25.36 5.81 11.89
N ALA A 58 25.53 4.53 12.22
CA ALA A 58 26.49 3.60 11.61
C ALA A 58 25.98 2.93 10.31
N GLY A 59 24.73 3.19 9.90
CA GLY A 59 24.12 2.63 8.69
C GLY A 59 23.38 1.29 8.88
N GLY A 60 23.40 0.70 10.08
CA GLY A 60 22.63 -0.47 10.46
C GLY A 60 21.18 -0.15 10.82
N THR A 61 20.39 -1.19 11.10
CA THR A 61 18.97 -1.08 11.49
C THR A 61 18.73 -1.36 12.97
N GLU A 62 19.77 -1.76 13.69
CA GLU A 62 19.74 -2.05 15.13
C GLU A 62 19.61 -0.77 15.95
N ASN A 63 18.89 -0.87 17.09
CA ASN A 63 18.62 0.22 18.03
C ASN A 63 17.88 1.44 17.45
N THR A 64 17.18 1.26 16.33
CA THR A 64 16.37 2.31 15.71
C THR A 64 14.96 2.38 16.32
N LEU A 65 14.30 3.54 16.21
CA LEU A 65 12.91 3.69 16.65
C LEU A 65 11.99 2.66 15.98
N ALA A 66 12.19 2.43 14.68
CA ALA A 66 11.47 1.41 13.94
C ALA A 66 11.71 0.01 14.52
N ALA A 67 12.95 -0.37 14.87
CA ALA A 67 13.23 -1.69 15.45
C ALA A 67 12.50 -1.93 16.79
N VAL A 68 12.33 -0.88 17.60
CA VAL A 68 11.63 -0.98 18.89
C VAL A 68 10.11 -1.06 18.72
N LEU A 69 9.56 -0.27 17.79
CA LEU A 69 8.11 -0.18 17.57
C LEU A 69 7.54 -1.27 16.65
N ASP A 70 8.36 -1.82 15.75
CA ASP A 70 7.92 -2.77 14.74
C ASP A 70 7.72 -4.17 15.34
N LYS A 71 6.53 -4.37 15.89
CA LYS A 71 5.99 -5.68 16.31
C LYS A 71 4.88 -6.15 15.36
N CYS A 72 4.90 -5.67 14.12
CA CYS A 72 3.89 -6.02 13.13
C CYS A 72 4.08 -7.46 12.67
N VAL A 73 2.98 -8.21 12.56
CA VAL A 73 2.98 -9.61 12.13
C VAL A 73 3.05 -9.73 10.60
N THR A 74 2.65 -8.70 9.86
CA THR A 74 2.66 -8.69 8.39
C THR A 74 3.76 -7.76 7.83
N PRO A 75 4.42 -8.14 6.72
CA PRO A 75 5.40 -7.29 6.05
C PRO A 75 4.81 -5.95 5.57
N MET A 76 3.57 -5.98 5.06
CA MET A 76 2.81 -4.77 4.69
C MET A 76 2.63 -3.83 5.88
N GLY A 77 2.32 -4.38 7.07
CA GLY A 77 2.18 -3.61 8.30
C GLY A 77 3.48 -2.92 8.73
N SER A 78 4.61 -3.65 8.69
CA SER A 78 5.94 -3.09 8.97
C SER A 78 6.28 -1.93 8.02
N ARG A 79 6.04 -2.09 6.71
CA ARG A 79 6.25 -1.01 5.73
C ARG A 79 5.37 0.20 6.01
N LEU A 80 4.10 -0.03 6.33
CA LEU A 80 3.16 1.05 6.66
C LEU A 80 3.58 1.81 7.91
N LEU A 81 4.01 1.10 8.97
CA LEU A 81 4.51 1.70 10.20
C LEU A 81 5.74 2.58 9.94
N LYS A 82 6.73 2.06 9.21
CA LYS A 82 7.93 2.81 8.81
C LYS A 82 7.57 4.07 8.02
N ARG A 83 6.60 3.98 7.11
CA ARG A 83 6.08 5.15 6.39
C ARG A 83 5.45 6.19 7.33
N TRP A 84 4.69 5.76 8.33
CA TRP A 84 4.07 6.68 9.29
C TRP A 84 5.10 7.39 10.17
N ILE A 85 6.17 6.70 10.58
CA ILE A 85 7.27 7.29 11.34
C ILE A 85 7.95 8.41 10.54
N HIS A 86 8.17 8.19 9.24
CA HIS A 86 8.78 9.19 8.34
C HIS A 86 7.83 10.32 7.92
N GLN A 87 6.52 10.13 8.05
CA GLN A 87 5.49 11.08 7.60
C GLN A 87 4.46 11.32 8.72
N PRO A 88 4.82 12.06 9.78
CA PRO A 88 3.88 12.38 10.86
C PRO A 88 2.75 13.23 10.30
N ILE A 89 1.51 12.82 10.54
CA ILE A 89 0.31 13.51 10.05
C ILE A 89 0.02 14.75 10.91
N ARG A 90 -0.40 15.85 10.29
CA ARG A 90 -0.82 17.09 10.98
C ARG A 90 -2.32 17.18 11.24
N ASP A 91 -3.09 16.37 10.53
CA ASP A 91 -4.55 16.32 10.64
C ASP A 91 -4.99 15.67 11.96
N CYS A 92 -5.48 16.50 12.88
CA CYS A 92 -5.99 16.09 14.18
C CYS A 92 -7.15 15.09 14.09
N GLY A 93 -8.01 15.18 13.08
CA GLY A 93 -9.13 14.25 12.90
C GLY A 93 -8.64 12.83 12.60
N LYS A 94 -7.64 12.70 11.71
CA LYS A 94 -6.99 11.42 11.42
C LYS A 94 -6.21 10.88 12.62
N LEU A 95 -5.54 11.75 13.38
CA LEU A 95 -4.84 11.36 14.61
C LEU A 95 -5.81 10.78 15.64
N GLN A 96 -6.92 11.47 15.91
CA GLN A 96 -7.94 11.01 16.85
C GLN A 96 -8.59 9.69 16.40
N ALA A 97 -8.85 9.53 15.09
CA ALA A 97 -9.38 8.28 14.57
C ALA A 97 -8.41 7.10 14.80
N ARG A 98 -7.11 7.30 14.58
CA ARG A 98 -6.08 6.29 14.88
C ARG A 98 -6.01 5.97 16.36
N GLN A 99 -6.01 6.99 17.22
CA GLN A 99 -5.99 6.80 18.67
C GLN A 99 -7.21 6.02 19.15
N LYS A 100 -8.41 6.37 18.68
CA LYS A 100 -9.65 5.64 19.00
C LYS A 100 -9.58 4.17 18.57
N ALA A 101 -9.07 3.90 17.37
CA ALA A 101 -8.90 2.53 16.89
C ALA A 101 -7.92 1.73 17.77
N ILE A 102 -6.80 2.32 18.17
CA ILE A 102 -5.84 1.70 19.09
C ILE A 102 -6.47 1.44 20.45
N THR A 103 -7.16 2.43 21.03
CA THR A 103 -7.83 2.29 22.32
C THR A 103 -8.88 1.18 22.29
N ALA A 104 -9.69 1.10 21.23
CA ALA A 104 -10.66 0.02 21.06
C ALA A 104 -9.97 -1.36 21.01
N LEU A 105 -8.89 -1.50 20.24
CA LEU A 105 -8.15 -2.76 20.15
C LEU A 105 -7.55 -3.20 21.48
N ILE A 106 -7.06 -2.25 22.28
CA ILE A 106 -6.54 -2.51 23.63
C ILE A 106 -7.68 -2.90 24.57
N GLN A 107 -8.78 -2.14 24.57
CA GLN A 107 -9.90 -2.33 25.49
C GLN A 107 -10.60 -3.69 25.32
N TYR A 108 -10.70 -4.19 24.08
CA TYR A 108 -11.34 -5.47 23.81
C TYR A 108 -10.36 -6.66 23.83
N GLU A 109 -9.08 -6.44 24.18
CA GLU A 109 -8.00 -7.44 24.19
C GLU A 109 -7.91 -8.29 22.91
N ARG A 110 -8.39 -7.76 21.77
CA ARG A 110 -8.52 -8.51 20.50
C ARG A 110 -7.21 -8.78 19.80
N MET A 111 -6.09 -8.27 20.35
CA MET A 111 -4.78 -8.39 19.71
C MET A 111 -4.32 -9.84 19.60
N SER A 112 -4.58 -10.68 20.62
CA SER A 112 -4.21 -12.10 20.62
C SER A 112 -4.93 -12.89 19.54
N ASP A 113 -6.21 -12.57 19.28
CA ASP A 113 -7.03 -13.28 18.29
C ASP A 113 -6.75 -12.78 16.86
N LEU A 114 -6.45 -11.49 16.71
CA LEU A 114 -6.25 -10.86 15.40
C LEU A 114 -4.86 -11.13 14.82
N GLN A 115 -3.82 -11.20 15.64
CA GLN A 115 -2.46 -11.47 15.18
C GLN A 115 -2.33 -12.76 14.34
N PRO A 116 -2.81 -13.93 14.78
CA PRO A 116 -2.69 -15.16 13.99
C PRO A 116 -3.50 -15.10 12.69
N LEU A 117 -4.67 -14.46 12.70
CA LEU A 117 -5.47 -14.25 11.49
C LEU A 117 -4.76 -13.35 10.48
N LEU A 118 -4.13 -12.27 10.95
CA LEU A 118 -3.36 -11.36 10.09
C LEU A 118 -2.07 -12.01 9.56
N GLN A 119 -1.48 -12.94 10.30
CA GLN A 119 -0.29 -13.66 9.83
C GLN A 119 -0.57 -14.47 8.57
N GLN A 120 -1.75 -15.08 8.46
CA GLN A 120 -2.16 -15.88 7.30
C GLN A 120 -2.32 -15.04 6.03
N VAL A 121 -2.59 -13.75 6.19
CA VAL A 121 -2.78 -12.81 5.07
C VAL A 121 -1.48 -12.56 4.31
N GLY A 122 -0.32 -12.58 4.98
CA GLY A 122 0.98 -12.37 4.35
C GLY A 122 1.14 -11.00 3.68
N ASP A 123 1.93 -10.93 2.61
CA ASP A 123 2.18 -9.70 1.83
C ASP A 123 1.22 -9.57 0.64
N MET A 124 -0.06 -9.38 0.93
CA MET A 124 -1.07 -9.19 -0.12
C MET A 124 -0.81 -7.95 -0.99
N GLU A 125 -0.24 -6.88 -0.44
CA GLU A 125 0.05 -5.66 -1.21
C GLU A 125 0.97 -5.96 -2.39
N ARG A 126 2.03 -6.73 -2.15
CA ARG A 126 2.97 -7.14 -3.18
C ARG A 126 2.37 -8.16 -4.15
N ILE A 127 1.62 -9.15 -3.64
CA ILE A 127 0.93 -10.13 -4.48
C ILE A 127 -0.07 -9.43 -5.41
N LEU A 128 -0.84 -8.46 -4.92
CA LEU A 128 -1.78 -7.69 -5.74
C LEU A 128 -1.05 -6.85 -6.79
N ALA A 129 0.09 -6.25 -6.46
CA ALA A 129 0.90 -5.52 -7.43
C ALA A 129 1.45 -6.45 -8.53
N GLU A 130 1.98 -7.62 -8.16
CA GLU A 130 2.48 -8.63 -9.10
C GLU A 130 1.35 -9.18 -9.99
N TRP A 131 0.23 -9.60 -9.42
CA TRP A 131 -0.88 -10.21 -10.17
C TRP A 131 -1.54 -9.23 -11.12
N ARG A 132 -1.72 -7.97 -10.71
CA ARG A 132 -2.40 -6.95 -11.53
C ARG A 132 -1.50 -6.40 -12.64
N CYS A 133 -0.18 -6.53 -12.50
CA CYS A 133 0.78 -6.32 -13.58
C CYS A 133 0.76 -7.49 -14.59
N VAL A 134 0.79 -8.74 -14.10
CA VAL A 134 0.86 -9.94 -14.97
C VAL A 134 -0.48 -10.27 -15.66
N ARG A 135 -1.63 -9.99 -15.03
CA ARG A 135 -2.96 -10.37 -15.57
C ARG A 135 -3.33 -9.71 -16.89
N LEU A 136 -2.69 -8.61 -17.28
CA LEU A 136 -2.89 -8.02 -18.62
C LEU A 136 -1.95 -8.59 -19.69
N ALA A 137 -0.86 -9.25 -19.32
CA ALA A 137 0.05 -9.87 -20.28
C ALA A 137 -0.52 -11.15 -20.93
N LEU A 138 -1.54 -11.78 -20.34
CA LEU A 138 -2.17 -13.00 -20.87
C LEU A 138 -3.53 -12.77 -21.56
N VAL A 139 -4.05 -11.53 -21.57
CA VAL A 139 -5.37 -11.22 -22.18
C VAL A 139 -5.28 -11.06 -23.71
N THR A 140 -4.11 -11.29 -24.32
CA THR A 140 -3.91 -11.26 -25.78
C THR A 140 -3.84 -12.63 -26.45
N SER A 141 -4.39 -13.70 -25.85
CA SER A 141 -4.56 -14.99 -26.53
C SER A 141 -6.05 -15.36 -26.69
N PRO A 142 -6.54 -15.71 -27.89
CA PRO A 142 -7.96 -16.00 -28.17
C PRO A 142 -8.55 -17.24 -27.46
N ASP A 143 -7.77 -18.00 -26.71
CA ASP A 143 -8.17 -19.30 -26.16
C ASP A 143 -9.16 -19.24 -24.97
N TYR A 144 -9.47 -18.05 -24.44
CA TYR A 144 -10.41 -17.91 -23.32
C TYR A 144 -11.90 -17.90 -23.71
N ALA A 145 -12.23 -17.99 -25.02
CA ALA A 145 -13.62 -17.99 -25.49
C ALA A 145 -14.42 -19.22 -25.02
N LEU A 146 -13.77 -20.37 -24.81
CA LEU A 146 -14.46 -21.61 -24.44
C LEU A 146 -14.84 -21.68 -22.96
N HIS A 147 -14.06 -21.05 -22.07
CA HIS A 147 -14.37 -21.03 -20.64
C HIS A 147 -15.53 -20.07 -20.30
N TRP A 148 -15.70 -18.99 -21.07
CA TRP A 148 -16.79 -18.04 -20.93
C TRP A 148 -18.15 -18.60 -21.40
N LEU A 149 -18.16 -19.51 -22.38
CA LEU A 149 -19.40 -20.16 -22.83
C LEU A 149 -19.99 -21.11 -21.78
N SER A 150 -19.13 -21.82 -21.04
CA SER A 150 -19.54 -22.73 -19.96
C SER A 150 -20.16 -21.97 -18.78
N TYR A 151 -19.59 -20.81 -18.41
CA TYR A 151 -20.14 -19.96 -17.36
C TYR A 151 -21.53 -19.38 -17.71
N ARG A 152 -21.75 -19.07 -19.00
CA ARG A 152 -23.05 -18.54 -19.48
C ARG A 152 -24.15 -19.61 -19.56
N LYS A 153 -23.78 -20.88 -19.78
CA LYS A 153 -24.72 -22.02 -19.75
C LYS A 153 -25.20 -22.33 -18.33
N LEU A 154 -24.32 -22.23 -17.33
CA LEU A 154 -24.67 -22.47 -15.92
C LEU A 154 -25.62 -21.41 -15.34
N GLN A 155 -25.51 -20.15 -15.76
CA GLN A 155 -26.44 -19.09 -15.30
C GLN A 155 -27.87 -19.23 -15.88
N LYS A 156 -28.05 -19.92 -17.02
CA LYS A 156 -29.39 -20.19 -17.55
C LYS A 156 -30.10 -21.31 -16.80
N ILE A 157 -29.36 -22.27 -16.27
CA ILE A 157 -29.91 -23.39 -15.49
C ILE A 157 -30.43 -22.90 -14.14
N HIS A 158 -29.75 -21.94 -13.49
CA HIS A 158 -30.17 -21.40 -12.19
C HIS A 158 -31.37 -20.43 -12.25
N LYS A 159 -31.84 -20.04 -13.45
CA LYS A 159 -33.03 -19.20 -13.64
C LYS A 159 -34.27 -19.96 -14.09
N SER A 160 -34.16 -21.26 -14.36
CA SER A 160 -35.30 -22.10 -14.81
C SER A 160 -35.97 -22.88 -13.67
N ASP A 161 -35.43 -22.83 -12.45
CA ASP A 161 -35.93 -23.52 -11.25
C ASP A 161 -36.54 -22.54 -10.22
N ARG A 162 -37.16 -21.44 -10.69
CA ARG A 162 -38.07 -20.61 -9.90
C ARG A 162 -39.33 -20.29 -10.68
#